data_AF-A0A151EKR7-F1
#
_entry.id   AF-A0A151EKR7-F1
#
_cell.length_a   1.000
_cell.length_b   1.000
_cell.length_c   1.000
_cell.angle_alpha   90.00
_cell.angle_beta   90.00
_cell.angle_gamma   90.00
#
_symmetry.space_group_name_H-M   'P 1'
#
loop_
_entity.id
_entity.type
_entity.pdbx_description
1 polymer ?
#
loop_
_entity_poly.entity_id
_entity_poly.type
_entity_poly.pdbx_seq_one_letter_code
_entity_poly.pdbx_strand_id
1 'polypeptide(L)'
;MKSIAILLGIIVILSTIIVFLQFDTDDINKVPAIDSDNDGFYDQVDAFPDDIAASVDTDGDGYPDRWNPGKSQGDSTSNLSIDDFPDDPSASLDTDGDGYPDRWNPGKSQGDSTSIPPLEIDEFPNDKNAYKDTDKDGIADYYDINDLVDLSLNIKLQKFKVTKKVDLIKWAQVYFEVYIDGQKFVLDNNGRNWKVWLNQEKTISHDSIKFDIPDDTKKEIIKIEIVMMDNDLFGTDDVIDLNVDSLEKKLILEFDNVKNSVSDNGIVKGPQAVLWYDIIYPENEIPDKDSYNRTYSWSFNNKNWKFSMKIPVDLYDSYINYNIRRHPQSELEIRKYITSKDEIVKEISNTLLNLAKKENFNTVETVNFILAFVQRSIVYTYDNVSKGINEYWRFPVESLVDKQGDCEDSSVLFASIMKCLDYDVVLLLYTWEENNQNQGHLAVGVNLDGFYGSYVEYNGKKYFYCETTTISYVVGKLPPTPPEIHEDPEKIIHV
;
A
#
# COMPACT_ATOMS: atom_id res chain seq x y z
N MET A 1 54.59 -29.19 70.17
CA MET A 1 54.70 -28.02 69.27
C MET A 1 53.47 -27.16 69.49
N LYS A 2 53.69 -25.94 70.00
CA LYS A 2 52.92 -24.68 69.87
C LYS A 2 51.39 -24.82 69.72
N SER A 3 50.62 -24.57 70.78
CA SER A 3 49.94 -23.27 71.07
C SER A 3 48.72 -23.06 70.16
N ILE A 4 47.48 -23.32 70.59
CA ILE A 4 46.66 -22.56 71.57
C ILE A 4 46.50 -21.09 71.16
N ALA A 5 45.32 -20.83 70.58
CA ALA A 5 44.31 -19.81 70.93
C ALA A 5 44.66 -18.30 70.88
N ILE A 6 43.57 -17.53 70.76
CA ILE A 6 43.41 -16.07 70.96
C ILE A 6 43.63 -15.27 69.66
N LEU A 7 42.71 -14.43 69.14
CA LEU A 7 41.71 -13.58 69.77
C LEU A 7 40.61 -13.21 68.76
N LEU A 8 39.37 -13.22 69.23
CA LEU A 8 38.23 -12.53 68.66
C LEU A 8 38.31 -11.06 69.13
N GLY A 9 38.29 -10.10 68.20
CA GLY A 9 37.85 -8.74 68.50
C GLY A 9 38.77 -7.60 68.04
N ILE A 10 38.12 -6.63 67.39
CA ILE A 10 38.41 -5.18 67.45
C ILE A 10 39.46 -4.71 66.41
N ILE A 11 39.00 -4.23 65.23
CA ILE A 11 38.68 -2.82 64.94
C ILE A 11 39.94 -2.01 64.55
N VAL A 12 39.93 -1.56 63.29
CA VAL A 12 40.49 -0.30 62.77
C VAL A 12 42.00 -0.27 62.48
N ILE A 13 42.29 0.33 61.32
CA ILE A 13 43.59 0.78 60.75
C ILE A 13 44.36 -0.26 59.93
N LEU A 14 44.26 -0.15 58.60
CA LEU A 14 45.29 -0.35 57.56
C LEU A 14 44.57 -0.36 56.20
N SER A 15 43.89 0.70 55.77
CA SER A 15 44.46 1.87 55.08
C SER A 15 45.88 1.66 54.54
N THR A 16 46.01 1.82 53.22
CA THR A 16 47.24 1.94 52.41
C THR A 16 47.92 0.62 52.01
N ILE A 17 47.67 0.20 50.77
CA ILE A 17 48.68 0.04 49.70
C ILE A 17 47.87 -0.16 48.41
N ILE A 18 47.51 0.97 47.78
CA ILE A 18 47.19 1.00 46.35
C ILE A 18 48.53 1.09 45.64
N VAL A 19 48.76 0.16 44.72
CA VAL A 19 49.93 0.13 43.84
C VAL A 19 49.87 1.38 42.95
N PHE A 20 50.77 2.33 43.21
CA PHE A 20 51.09 3.41 42.28
C PHE A 20 51.88 2.81 41.11
N LEU A 21 51.20 2.58 39.99
CA LEU A 21 51.83 2.56 38.68
C LEU A 21 51.79 4.00 38.17
N GLN A 22 52.96 4.64 38.19
CA GLN A 22 53.17 5.97 37.68
C GLN A 22 53.17 5.91 36.15
N PHE A 23 51.98 6.06 35.56
CA PHE A 23 51.85 6.55 34.20
C PHE A 23 51.60 8.05 34.28
N ASP A 24 52.60 8.77 33.82
CA ASP A 24 52.59 10.20 33.54
C ASP A 24 51.60 10.45 32.39
N THR A 25 50.43 10.99 32.72
CA THR A 25 49.50 11.60 31.75
C THR A 25 49.04 12.95 32.27
N ASP A 26 49.98 13.79 32.69
CA ASP A 26 49.75 15.24 32.76
C ASP A 26 49.85 15.83 31.34
N ASP A 27 48.94 15.45 30.43
CA ASP A 27 48.55 16.28 29.26
C ASP A 27 47.34 15.70 28.49
N ILE A 28 46.21 15.48 29.18
CA ILE A 28 44.91 15.35 28.48
C ILE A 28 44.12 16.61 28.84
N ASN A 29 44.01 17.50 27.86
CA ASN A 29 43.21 18.72 27.85
C ASN A 29 42.11 18.77 28.93
N LYS A 30 42.39 19.49 30.02
CA LYS A 30 41.36 19.90 30.98
C LYS A 30 40.57 21.04 30.33
N VAL A 31 39.68 20.69 29.41
CA VAL A 31 38.67 21.64 28.92
C VAL A 31 37.93 22.13 30.17
N PRO A 32 37.88 23.45 30.45
CA PRO A 32 37.10 23.94 31.58
C PRO A 32 35.67 23.44 31.42
N ALA A 33 35.08 22.91 32.48
CA ALA A 33 33.67 22.55 32.49
C ALA A 33 32.88 23.85 32.43
N ILE A 34 32.35 24.15 31.24
CA ILE A 34 31.50 25.30 30.96
C ILE A 34 30.05 24.85 31.19
N ASP A 35 29.27 25.75 31.75
CA ASP A 35 27.83 25.66 31.96
C ASP A 35 27.31 27.00 31.38
N SER A 36 26.91 26.95 30.11
CA SER A 36 26.70 28.15 29.29
C SER A 36 25.41 28.89 29.67
N ASP A 37 24.37 28.17 30.10
CA ASP A 37 23.07 28.73 30.47
C ASP A 37 22.82 28.81 32.00
N ASN A 38 23.72 28.24 32.81
CA ASN A 38 23.68 28.17 34.28
C ASN A 38 22.48 27.39 34.83
N ASP A 39 22.07 26.32 34.17
CA ASP A 39 21.01 25.43 34.62
C ASP A 39 21.48 24.36 35.63
N GLY A 40 22.80 24.19 35.77
CA GLY A 40 23.45 23.25 36.67
C GLY A 40 24.01 21.98 36.01
N PHE A 41 23.88 21.84 34.68
CA PHE A 41 24.52 20.82 33.86
C PHE A 41 25.68 21.45 33.08
N TYR A 42 26.73 20.67 32.82
CA TYR A 42 27.87 21.15 32.02
C TYR A 42 27.62 20.86 30.55
N ASP A 43 28.00 21.76 29.64
CA ASP A 43 27.74 21.70 28.19
C ASP A 43 28.10 20.34 27.53
N GLN A 44 29.03 19.58 28.12
CA GLN A 44 29.47 18.26 27.64
C GLN A 44 28.50 17.10 27.95
N VAL A 45 27.54 17.30 28.85
CA VAL A 45 26.52 16.31 29.26
C VAL A 45 25.11 16.90 29.22
N ASP A 46 24.98 18.12 28.74
CA ASP A 46 23.72 18.83 28.58
C ASP A 46 23.27 18.70 27.13
N ALA A 47 22.08 18.17 26.90
CA ALA A 47 21.50 18.05 25.57
C ALA A 47 21.13 19.42 24.97
N PHE A 48 20.88 20.42 25.82
CA PHE A 48 20.44 21.76 25.44
C PHE A 48 21.31 22.83 26.12
N PRO A 49 22.63 22.89 25.82
CA PRO A 49 23.61 23.65 26.60
C PRO A 49 23.40 25.17 26.65
N ASP A 50 22.51 25.72 25.82
CA ASP A 50 22.18 27.14 25.75
C ASP A 50 20.75 27.44 26.25
N ASP A 51 19.99 26.45 26.74
CA ASP A 51 18.60 26.62 27.18
C ASP A 51 18.33 26.17 28.62
N ILE A 52 18.31 27.15 29.52
CA ILE A 52 18.16 26.98 30.98
C ILE A 52 16.93 26.14 31.41
N ALA A 53 15.98 25.95 30.52
CA ALA A 53 14.75 25.22 30.80
C ALA A 53 14.90 23.70 30.72
N ALA A 54 15.86 23.14 29.97
CA ALA A 54 15.95 21.70 29.74
C ALA A 54 17.40 21.21 29.63
N SER A 55 17.65 19.93 29.95
CA SER A 55 19.01 19.36 29.91
C SER A 55 19.11 17.91 29.45
N VAL A 56 17.97 17.23 29.25
CA VAL A 56 17.90 15.78 28.97
C VAL A 56 17.09 15.53 27.70
N ASP A 57 17.69 14.76 26.80
CA ASP A 57 17.15 14.26 25.53
C ASP A 57 17.64 12.81 25.41
N THR A 58 16.77 11.84 25.70
CA THR A 58 17.18 10.44 25.86
C THR A 58 17.45 9.74 24.53
N ASP A 59 16.73 10.11 23.46
CA ASP A 59 16.84 9.48 22.15
C ASP A 59 17.63 10.32 21.12
N GLY A 60 17.95 11.57 21.46
CA GLY A 60 18.78 12.47 20.67
C GLY A 60 18.03 13.11 19.51
N ASP A 61 16.71 13.23 19.57
CA ASP A 61 15.89 13.81 18.50
C ASP A 61 15.81 15.35 18.53
N GLY A 62 16.34 15.97 19.60
CA GLY A 62 16.36 17.41 19.80
C GLY A 62 15.14 17.96 20.55
N TYR A 63 14.29 17.10 21.13
CA TYR A 63 13.19 17.47 22.00
C TYR A 63 13.47 17.01 23.45
N PRO A 64 13.25 17.85 24.47
CA PRO A 64 13.56 17.49 25.84
C PRO A 64 12.54 16.53 26.46
N ASP A 65 13.01 15.47 27.13
CA ASP A 65 12.18 14.54 27.91
C ASP A 65 11.31 15.24 28.98
N ARG A 66 11.84 16.34 29.53
CA ARG A 66 11.21 17.12 30.62
C ARG A 66 11.87 18.48 30.80
N TRP A 67 11.13 19.38 31.44
CA TRP A 67 11.68 20.62 31.97
C TRP A 67 12.53 20.37 33.22
N ASN A 68 13.59 21.17 33.37
CA ASN A 68 14.41 21.25 34.58
C ASN A 68 13.56 21.66 35.80
N PRO A 69 13.98 21.31 37.03
CA PRO A 69 13.23 21.61 38.24
C PRO A 69 12.87 23.10 38.38
N GLY A 70 11.57 23.39 38.44
CA GLY A 70 11.06 24.76 38.57
C GLY A 70 11.01 25.57 37.28
N LYS A 71 11.29 24.94 36.13
CA LYS A 71 11.16 25.51 34.79
C LYS A 71 9.88 25.04 34.11
N SER A 72 9.53 25.73 33.04
CA SER A 72 8.37 25.47 32.19
C SER A 72 8.66 25.87 30.75
N GLN A 73 7.74 25.56 29.85
CA GLN A 73 7.75 26.03 28.46
C GLN A 73 8.02 27.54 28.33
N GLY A 74 7.50 28.36 29.26
CA GLY A 74 7.69 29.81 29.22
C GLY A 74 9.09 30.28 29.61
N ASP A 75 9.90 29.39 30.20
CA ASP A 75 11.29 29.65 30.57
C ASP A 75 12.28 29.25 29.46
N SER A 76 11.83 28.49 28.45
CA SER A 76 12.69 28.07 27.33
C SER A 76 13.14 29.28 26.53
N THR A 77 14.45 29.38 26.31
CA THR A 77 15.07 30.46 25.55
C THR A 77 15.22 30.14 24.07
N SER A 78 15.11 28.86 23.70
CA SER A 78 15.20 28.35 22.34
C SER A 78 13.87 27.86 21.74
N ASN A 79 12.76 28.02 22.47
CA ASN A 79 11.40 27.58 22.09
C ASN A 79 11.28 26.05 21.91
N LEU A 80 11.92 25.27 22.79
CA LEU A 80 11.78 23.82 22.84
C LEU A 80 10.34 23.43 23.16
N SER A 81 9.91 22.22 22.78
CA SER A 81 8.66 21.61 23.25
C SER A 81 9.00 20.28 23.90
N ILE A 82 8.27 19.87 24.94
CA ILE A 82 8.50 18.56 25.56
C ILE A 82 8.29 17.46 24.53
N ASP A 83 9.15 16.44 24.62
CA ASP A 83 9.01 15.22 23.89
C ASP A 83 7.94 14.31 24.54
N ASP A 84 6.88 14.02 23.79
CA ASP A 84 5.83 13.08 24.20
C ASP A 84 6.27 11.60 24.01
N PHE A 85 7.35 11.34 23.28
CA PHE A 85 7.93 10.02 23.00
C PHE A 85 9.44 9.95 23.33
N PRO A 86 9.86 10.18 24.59
CA PRO A 86 11.26 10.39 25.01
C PRO A 86 12.25 9.24 24.75
N ASP A 87 11.77 8.09 24.29
CA ASP A 87 12.59 6.90 23.99
C ASP A 87 12.57 6.55 22.48
N ASP A 88 11.88 7.33 21.64
CA ASP A 88 11.66 7.06 20.23
C ASP A 88 11.96 8.26 19.30
N PRO A 89 13.14 8.29 18.65
CA PRO A 89 13.62 9.48 17.97
C PRO A 89 12.91 9.75 16.64
N SER A 90 11.89 8.96 16.32
CA SER A 90 11.10 9.11 15.11
C SER A 90 10.00 10.16 15.25
N ALA A 91 9.50 10.45 16.45
CA ALA A 91 8.41 11.39 16.68
C ALA A 91 8.50 12.03 18.06
N SER A 92 7.90 13.21 18.24
CA SER A 92 8.02 13.95 19.51
C SER A 92 6.73 14.65 19.99
N LEU A 93 5.60 14.49 19.27
CA LEU A 93 4.37 15.23 19.53
C LEU A 93 3.16 14.30 19.54
N ASP A 94 2.39 14.36 20.62
CA ASP A 94 1.09 13.70 20.83
C ASP A 94 0.11 14.71 21.44
N THR A 95 -0.73 15.33 20.60
CA THR A 95 -1.56 16.47 21.03
C THR A 95 -2.67 16.08 22.01
N ASP A 96 -3.20 14.87 21.96
CA ASP A 96 -4.32 14.43 22.79
C ASP A 96 -3.98 13.34 23.85
N GLY A 97 -2.72 12.91 23.84
CA GLY A 97 -2.14 11.99 24.80
C GLY A 97 -2.69 10.59 24.66
N ASP A 98 -3.05 10.13 23.46
CA ASP A 98 -3.52 8.77 23.20
C ASP A 98 -2.39 7.76 22.96
N GLY A 99 -1.15 8.25 22.82
CA GLY A 99 0.05 7.47 22.63
C GLY A 99 0.42 7.22 21.17
N TYR A 100 -0.22 7.92 20.21
CA TYR A 100 0.15 7.90 18.80
C TYR A 100 0.69 9.27 18.36
N PRO A 101 1.78 9.33 17.59
CA PRO A 101 2.35 10.59 17.17
C PRO A 101 1.51 11.32 16.11
N ASP A 102 1.28 12.61 16.31
CA ASP A 102 0.64 13.51 15.33
C ASP A 102 1.37 13.52 13.97
N ARG A 103 2.69 13.36 14.01
CA ARG A 103 3.60 13.39 12.85
C ARG A 103 4.98 12.82 13.18
N TRP A 104 5.69 12.42 12.13
CA TRP A 104 7.12 12.11 12.23
C TRP A 104 7.96 13.37 12.36
N ASN A 105 9.06 13.26 13.12
CA ASN A 105 10.11 14.26 13.19
C ASN A 105 10.77 14.48 11.81
N PRO A 106 11.42 15.63 11.58
CA PRO A 106 12.01 15.95 10.27
C PRO A 106 12.99 14.88 9.78
N GLY A 107 12.71 14.30 8.61
CA GLY A 107 13.54 13.27 7.99
C GLY A 107 13.36 11.86 8.56
N LYS A 108 12.37 11.67 9.45
CA LYS A 108 12.01 10.36 10.02
C LYS A 108 10.79 9.78 9.31
N SER A 109 10.61 8.49 9.54
CA SER A 109 9.51 7.67 9.05
C SER A 109 9.20 6.57 10.08
N GLN A 110 8.13 5.80 9.84
CA GLN A 110 7.81 4.65 10.67
C GLN A 110 8.96 3.64 10.80
N GLY A 111 9.78 3.49 9.76
CA GLY A 111 10.94 2.59 9.78
C GLY A 111 12.06 3.03 10.72
N ASP A 112 12.04 4.29 11.16
CA ASP A 112 13.00 4.84 12.13
C ASP A 112 12.53 4.69 13.58
N SER A 113 11.28 4.24 13.79
CA SER A 113 10.73 4.07 15.14
C SER A 113 11.44 2.94 15.88
N THR A 114 11.84 3.23 17.11
CA THR A 114 12.49 2.29 18.04
C THR A 114 11.51 1.59 18.98
N SER A 115 10.26 2.08 19.03
CA SER A 115 9.16 1.51 19.80
C SER A 115 8.81 0.09 19.35
N ILE A 116 8.24 -0.69 20.27
CA ILE A 116 7.77 -2.05 20.01
C ILE A 116 6.32 -2.18 20.49
N PRO A 117 5.33 -2.28 19.58
CA PRO A 117 5.45 -2.19 18.12
C PRO A 117 5.93 -0.79 17.67
N PRO A 118 6.47 -0.66 16.43
CA PRO A 118 6.79 0.66 15.86
C PRO A 118 5.58 1.58 15.93
N LEU A 119 5.82 2.86 16.20
CA LEU A 119 4.76 3.87 16.27
C LEU A 119 3.96 3.93 14.95
N GLU A 120 2.71 4.37 15.04
CA GLU A 120 1.83 4.63 13.91
C GLU A 120 1.36 6.08 14.00
N ILE A 121 1.27 6.78 12.87
CA ILE A 121 0.80 8.17 12.88
C ILE A 121 -0.66 8.21 13.29
N ASP A 122 -0.98 9.17 14.14
CA ASP A 122 -2.34 9.54 14.47
C ASP A 122 -2.99 10.30 13.29
N GLU A 123 -4.00 9.68 12.68
CA GLU A 123 -4.82 10.27 11.62
C GLU A 123 -5.84 11.29 12.16
N PHE A 124 -6.10 11.32 13.47
CA PHE A 124 -6.96 12.27 14.17
C PHE A 124 -6.29 12.90 15.42
N PRO A 125 -5.28 13.78 15.25
CA PRO A 125 -4.44 14.37 16.31
C PRO A 125 -5.11 15.16 17.45
N ASN A 126 -6.43 15.22 17.51
CA ASN A 126 -7.16 15.95 18.54
C ASN A 126 -8.29 15.12 19.16
N ASP A 127 -8.37 13.83 18.83
CA ASP A 127 -9.36 12.90 19.37
C ASP A 127 -8.71 11.69 20.03
N LYS A 128 -8.58 11.78 21.35
CA LYS A 128 -7.98 10.78 22.23
C LYS A 128 -8.48 9.33 22.05
N ASN A 129 -9.63 9.11 21.41
CA ASN A 129 -10.17 7.77 21.20
C ASN A 129 -9.92 7.21 19.78
N ALA A 130 -9.37 8.02 18.88
CA ALA A 130 -9.31 7.74 17.47
C ALA A 130 -7.92 8.11 16.95
N TYR A 131 -7.18 7.13 16.47
CA TYR A 131 -5.88 7.37 15.82
C TYR A 131 -5.82 6.89 14.37
N LYS A 132 -6.86 6.18 13.91
CA LYS A 132 -6.80 5.36 12.69
C LYS A 132 -8.11 5.38 11.92
N ASP A 133 -7.99 5.41 10.59
CA ASP A 133 -9.07 5.33 9.60
C ASP A 133 -8.68 4.27 8.56
N THR A 134 -9.17 3.05 8.77
CA THR A 134 -8.68 1.87 8.05
C THR A 134 -9.10 1.84 6.58
N ASP A 135 -10.32 2.25 6.26
CA ASP A 135 -10.85 2.26 4.90
C ASP A 135 -10.80 3.65 4.22
N LYS A 136 -10.44 4.68 4.98
CA LYS A 136 -10.16 6.05 4.53
C LYS A 136 -11.41 6.79 4.06
N ASP A 137 -12.55 6.49 4.67
CA ASP A 137 -13.80 7.19 4.43
C ASP A 137 -13.90 8.53 5.19
N GLY A 138 -12.99 8.77 6.15
CA GLY A 138 -12.90 9.97 6.98
C GLY A 138 -13.54 9.84 8.36
N ILE A 139 -14.04 8.65 8.73
CA ILE A 139 -14.56 8.30 10.05
C ILE A 139 -13.56 7.35 10.71
N ALA A 140 -13.11 7.69 11.92
CA ALA A 140 -12.14 6.84 12.62
C ALA A 140 -12.72 5.46 12.96
N ASP A 141 -11.88 4.43 12.97
CA ASP A 141 -12.20 3.03 13.31
C ASP A 141 -13.03 2.92 14.62
N TYR A 142 -12.75 3.81 15.58
CA TYR A 142 -13.45 3.83 16.87
C TYR A 142 -14.91 4.26 16.78
N TYR A 143 -15.24 5.14 15.82
CA TYR A 143 -16.58 5.69 15.61
C TYR A 143 -17.35 5.00 14.50
N ASP A 144 -16.63 4.35 13.60
CA ASP A 144 -17.17 3.59 12.48
C ASP A 144 -17.85 2.29 12.95
N ILE A 145 -19.03 2.01 12.41
CA ILE A 145 -19.74 0.74 12.63
C ILE A 145 -19.06 -0.43 11.89
N ASN A 146 -18.32 -0.13 10.83
CA ASN A 146 -17.59 -1.09 10.00
C ASN A 146 -16.36 -0.43 9.38
N ASP A 147 -15.26 -0.48 10.14
CA ASP A 147 -13.92 0.06 9.84
C ASP A 147 -13.24 -0.46 8.56
N LEU A 148 -13.96 -1.17 7.68
CA LEU A 148 -13.42 -1.79 6.48
C LEU A 148 -14.19 -1.38 5.22
N VAL A 149 -15.26 -0.58 5.31
CA VAL A 149 -16.14 -0.30 4.18
C VAL A 149 -16.88 1.04 4.34
N ASP A 150 -16.61 1.98 3.43
CA ASP A 150 -17.50 3.12 3.14
C ASP A 150 -18.91 2.62 2.75
N LEU A 151 -19.84 2.65 3.71
CA LEU A 151 -21.10 1.93 3.61
C LEU A 151 -22.04 2.60 2.61
N SER A 152 -22.36 1.87 1.54
CA SER A 152 -23.37 2.33 0.59
C SER A 152 -24.15 1.19 -0.06
N LEU A 153 -25.34 1.53 -0.55
CA LEU A 153 -26.23 0.63 -1.25
C LEU A 153 -26.55 1.15 -2.64
N ASN A 154 -26.53 0.23 -3.59
CA ASN A 154 -26.90 0.46 -4.97
C ASN A 154 -27.91 -0.61 -5.40
N ILE A 155 -29.18 -0.22 -5.45
CA ILE A 155 -30.32 -1.11 -5.69
C ILE A 155 -30.76 -1.01 -7.15
N LYS A 156 -30.69 -2.11 -7.87
CA LYS A 156 -31.09 -2.20 -9.27
C LYS A 156 -32.21 -3.22 -9.45
N LEU A 157 -33.40 -2.75 -9.82
CA LEU A 157 -34.45 -3.65 -10.31
C LEU A 157 -34.19 -3.96 -11.79
N GLN A 158 -33.98 -5.22 -12.12
CA GLN A 158 -33.58 -5.63 -13.48
C GLN A 158 -34.79 -5.83 -14.40
N LYS A 159 -35.75 -6.63 -13.94
CA LYS A 159 -36.95 -7.02 -14.69
C LYS A 159 -38.00 -7.59 -13.75
N PHE A 160 -39.24 -7.63 -14.22
CA PHE A 160 -40.35 -8.21 -13.48
C PHE A 160 -41.32 -8.98 -14.38
N LYS A 161 -42.22 -9.75 -13.75
CA LYS A 161 -43.31 -10.46 -14.42
C LYS A 161 -44.52 -10.54 -13.50
N VAL A 162 -45.69 -10.14 -13.98
CA VAL A 162 -46.97 -10.33 -13.28
C VAL A 162 -47.56 -11.68 -13.69
N THR A 163 -47.85 -12.55 -12.71
CA THR A 163 -48.25 -13.95 -12.93
C THR A 163 -49.74 -14.20 -12.76
N LYS A 164 -50.44 -13.32 -12.04
CA LYS A 164 -51.90 -13.39 -11.82
C LYS A 164 -52.58 -12.09 -12.24
N LYS A 165 -53.86 -12.19 -12.58
CA LYS A 165 -54.70 -11.00 -12.81
C LYS A 165 -54.72 -10.15 -11.55
N VAL A 166 -54.45 -8.87 -11.77
CA VAL A 166 -54.54 -7.78 -10.80
C VAL A 166 -55.76 -6.92 -11.17
N ASP A 167 -55.96 -6.74 -12.47
CA ASP A 167 -57.08 -6.05 -13.08
C ASP A 167 -58.17 -6.97 -13.73
N LEU A 168 -59.31 -6.38 -14.14
CA LEU A 168 -60.34 -7.06 -14.97
C LEU A 168 -59.81 -7.45 -16.36
N ILE A 169 -58.73 -6.82 -16.81
CA ILE A 169 -58.06 -7.01 -18.10
C ILE A 169 -56.74 -7.78 -17.94
N LYS A 170 -56.14 -8.26 -19.04
CA LYS A 170 -54.98 -9.18 -19.01
C LYS A 170 -53.61 -8.46 -19.01
N TRP A 171 -53.58 -7.18 -18.66
CA TRP A 171 -52.36 -6.37 -18.58
C TRP A 171 -52.40 -5.52 -17.31
N ALA A 172 -51.22 -5.09 -16.83
CA ALA A 172 -51.03 -4.30 -15.62
C ALA A 172 -50.21 -3.03 -15.91
N GLN A 173 -50.37 -2.01 -15.08
CA GLN A 173 -49.69 -0.71 -15.09
C GLN A 173 -48.74 -0.60 -13.89
N VAL A 174 -47.53 -1.12 -14.05
CA VAL A 174 -46.63 -1.31 -12.91
C VAL A 174 -45.74 -0.10 -12.64
N TYR A 175 -45.58 0.24 -11.37
CA TYR A 175 -44.47 1.03 -10.83
C TYR A 175 -43.99 0.40 -9.51
N PHE A 176 -42.84 0.86 -8.98
CA PHE A 176 -42.31 0.34 -7.72
C PHE A 176 -42.13 1.47 -6.69
N GLU A 177 -42.38 1.14 -5.44
CA GLU A 177 -41.97 1.95 -4.30
C GLU A 177 -40.89 1.18 -3.53
N VAL A 178 -39.71 1.77 -3.40
CA VAL A 178 -38.59 1.21 -2.66
C VAL A 178 -38.37 2.08 -1.43
N TYR A 179 -38.35 1.47 -0.25
CA TYR A 179 -38.06 2.14 1.01
C TYR A 179 -36.72 1.65 1.53
N ILE A 180 -35.80 2.56 1.85
CA ILE A 180 -34.52 2.25 2.49
C ILE A 180 -34.51 3.00 3.82
N ASP A 181 -34.59 2.27 4.94
CA ASP A 181 -34.73 2.82 6.29
C ASP A 181 -35.85 3.89 6.41
N GLY A 182 -36.94 3.67 5.68
CA GLY A 182 -38.11 4.56 5.64
C GLY A 182 -38.05 5.68 4.58
N GLN A 183 -36.89 5.93 3.94
CA GLN A 183 -36.81 6.87 2.82
C GLN A 183 -37.39 6.23 1.55
N LYS A 184 -38.40 6.89 0.96
CA LYS A 184 -39.11 6.40 -0.23
C LYS A 184 -38.47 6.85 -1.54
N PHE A 185 -38.29 5.88 -2.44
CA PHE A 185 -37.91 6.06 -3.83
C PHE A 185 -38.99 5.47 -4.73
N VAL A 186 -39.38 6.18 -5.79
CA VAL A 186 -40.37 5.69 -6.76
C VAL A 186 -39.68 5.39 -8.07
N LEU A 187 -39.79 4.15 -8.54
CA LEU A 187 -39.25 3.72 -9.82
C LEU A 187 -40.39 3.52 -10.81
N ASP A 188 -40.32 4.25 -11.91
CA ASP A 188 -41.26 4.20 -13.02
C ASP A 188 -40.53 4.30 -14.37
N ASN A 189 -41.30 4.24 -15.45
CA ASN A 189 -40.82 4.36 -16.83
C ASN A 189 -40.72 5.84 -17.27
N ASN A 190 -39.89 6.63 -16.57
CA ASN A 190 -39.64 8.05 -16.82
C ASN A 190 -40.93 8.90 -16.75
N GLY A 191 -41.62 8.86 -15.61
CA GLY A 191 -42.88 9.56 -15.35
C GLY A 191 -44.11 8.84 -15.89
N ARG A 192 -44.00 7.54 -16.20
CA ARG A 192 -45.10 6.69 -16.70
C ARG A 192 -45.01 5.29 -16.11
N ASN A 193 -46.12 4.57 -16.03
CA ASN A 193 -46.11 3.18 -15.55
C ASN A 193 -45.74 2.20 -16.67
N TRP A 194 -45.06 1.10 -16.33
CA TRP A 194 -44.76 0.03 -17.26
C TRP A 194 -46.01 -0.77 -17.57
N LYS A 195 -46.36 -0.87 -18.85
CA LYS A 195 -47.43 -1.77 -19.31
C LYS A 195 -46.87 -3.15 -19.60
N VAL A 196 -47.43 -4.17 -18.95
CA VAL A 196 -47.03 -5.57 -19.14
C VAL A 196 -48.25 -6.48 -19.29
N TRP A 197 -48.18 -7.46 -20.20
CA TRP A 197 -49.18 -8.54 -20.27
C TRP A 197 -48.84 -9.63 -19.27
N LEU A 198 -49.86 -10.32 -18.75
CA LEU A 198 -49.66 -11.43 -17.82
C LEU A 198 -48.70 -12.48 -18.38
N ASN A 199 -47.82 -12.97 -17.50
CA ASN A 199 -46.77 -13.95 -17.77
C ASN A 199 -45.68 -13.52 -18.76
N GLN A 200 -45.62 -12.23 -19.13
CA GLN A 200 -44.49 -11.68 -19.88
C GLN A 200 -43.47 -11.03 -18.95
N GLU A 201 -42.19 -11.22 -19.24
CA GLU A 201 -41.11 -10.51 -18.58
C GLU A 201 -40.99 -9.10 -19.16
N LYS A 202 -40.84 -8.12 -18.29
CA LYS A 202 -40.62 -6.72 -18.64
C LYS A 202 -39.32 -6.25 -18.01
N THR A 203 -38.37 -5.85 -18.85
CA THR A 203 -37.13 -5.22 -18.42
C THR A 203 -37.42 -3.84 -17.84
N ILE A 204 -36.74 -3.53 -16.75
CA ILE A 204 -36.71 -2.20 -16.13
C ILE A 204 -35.46 -1.50 -16.65
N SER A 205 -35.66 -0.41 -17.37
CA SER A 205 -34.59 0.44 -17.88
C SER A 205 -34.59 1.75 -17.10
N HIS A 206 -34.22 1.65 -15.83
CA HIS A 206 -34.06 2.78 -14.92
C HIS A 206 -32.64 2.74 -14.35
N ASP A 207 -32.13 3.90 -13.94
CA ASP A 207 -30.90 3.96 -13.17
C ASP A 207 -31.09 3.27 -11.81
N SER A 208 -30.00 2.90 -11.17
CA SER A 208 -30.08 2.30 -9.86
C SER A 208 -30.29 3.34 -8.77
N ILE A 209 -30.96 2.94 -7.68
CA ILE A 209 -31.11 3.78 -6.50
C ILE A 209 -29.79 3.70 -5.75
N LYS A 210 -29.12 4.85 -5.61
CA LYS A 210 -27.95 4.99 -4.75
C LYS A 210 -28.39 5.53 -3.40
N PHE A 211 -27.91 4.90 -2.35
CA PHE A 211 -28.19 5.27 -0.97
C PHE A 211 -26.90 5.18 -0.17
N ASP A 212 -26.56 6.30 0.44
CA ASP A 212 -25.39 6.47 1.30
C ASP A 212 -25.78 6.08 2.72
N ILE A 213 -25.00 5.23 3.38
CA ILE A 213 -25.23 4.86 4.77
C ILE A 213 -24.17 5.59 5.60
N PRO A 214 -24.53 6.43 6.58
CA PRO A 214 -23.52 7.07 7.43
C PRO A 214 -22.72 6.02 8.20
N ASP A 215 -21.39 6.06 8.10
CA ASP A 215 -20.48 5.07 8.72
C ASP A 215 -20.43 5.21 10.25
N ASP A 216 -20.68 6.42 10.76
CA ASP A 216 -20.84 6.70 12.19
C ASP A 216 -22.17 6.19 12.80
N THR A 217 -23.03 5.55 11.99
CA THR A 217 -24.33 5.05 12.43
C THR A 217 -24.21 4.05 13.57
N LYS A 218 -25.26 3.97 14.40
CA LYS A 218 -25.39 2.94 15.45
C LYS A 218 -26.46 1.89 15.12
N LYS A 219 -26.99 1.93 13.90
CA LYS A 219 -27.94 0.94 13.40
C LYS A 219 -27.16 -0.21 12.76
N GLU A 220 -27.20 -1.39 13.38
CA GLU A 220 -26.60 -2.59 12.79
C GLU A 220 -27.35 -3.06 11.54
N ILE A 221 -28.66 -2.84 11.47
CA ILE A 221 -29.51 -3.32 10.38
C ILE A 221 -30.23 -2.17 9.69
N ILE A 222 -30.14 -2.14 8.36
CA ILE A 222 -30.95 -1.31 7.48
C ILE A 222 -32.00 -2.17 6.79
N LYS A 223 -33.25 -1.72 6.83
CA LYS A 223 -34.37 -2.40 6.18
C LYS A 223 -34.60 -1.83 4.78
N ILE A 224 -34.67 -2.72 3.81
CA ILE A 224 -35.01 -2.41 2.41
C ILE A 224 -36.36 -3.05 2.11
N GLU A 225 -37.35 -2.25 1.69
CA GLU A 225 -38.68 -2.74 1.37
C GLU A 225 -39.02 -2.40 -0.08
N ILE A 226 -39.34 -3.41 -0.90
CA ILE A 226 -39.71 -3.23 -2.30
C ILE A 226 -41.18 -3.61 -2.48
N VAL A 227 -41.99 -2.63 -2.86
CA VAL A 227 -43.42 -2.76 -3.14
C VAL A 227 -43.65 -2.62 -4.63
N MET A 228 -44.35 -3.59 -5.21
CA MET A 228 -44.78 -3.55 -6.61
C MET A 228 -46.24 -3.09 -6.66
N MET A 229 -46.50 -2.01 -7.38
CA MET A 229 -47.81 -1.38 -7.43
C MET A 229 -48.44 -1.55 -8.81
N ASP A 230 -49.75 -1.80 -8.86
CA ASP A 230 -50.56 -1.66 -10.05
C ASP A 230 -51.31 -0.33 -10.00
N ASN A 231 -51.09 0.52 -10.99
CA ASN A 231 -51.74 1.81 -11.06
C ASN A 231 -53.07 1.71 -11.79
N ASP A 232 -54.15 1.90 -11.04
CA ASP A 232 -55.50 1.75 -11.56
C ASP A 232 -55.99 3.03 -12.23
N LEU A 233 -56.64 2.88 -13.39
CA LEU A 233 -57.28 4.00 -14.10
C LEU A 233 -58.45 4.61 -13.31
N PHE A 234 -59.04 3.86 -12.37
CA PHE A 234 -60.12 4.29 -11.49
C PHE A 234 -60.04 3.55 -10.14
N GLY A 235 -59.63 4.22 -9.06
CA GLY A 235 -59.58 3.60 -7.74
C GLY A 235 -58.33 3.96 -6.94
N THR A 236 -57.96 3.08 -6.01
CA THR A 236 -56.72 3.13 -5.24
C THR A 236 -55.78 2.07 -5.79
N ASP A 237 -54.54 2.45 -6.09
CA ASP A 237 -53.51 1.55 -6.61
C ASP A 237 -53.35 0.29 -5.76
N ASP A 238 -53.35 -0.87 -6.42
CA ASP A 238 -53.31 -2.18 -5.77
C ASP A 238 -51.87 -2.69 -5.62
N VAL A 239 -51.54 -3.23 -4.44
CA VAL A 239 -50.24 -3.89 -4.22
C VAL A 239 -50.24 -5.27 -4.88
N ILE A 240 -49.29 -5.48 -5.78
CA ILE A 240 -49.01 -6.76 -6.42
C ILE A 240 -48.11 -7.58 -5.50
N ASP A 241 -48.62 -8.73 -5.03
CA ASP A 241 -47.96 -9.57 -4.04
C ASP A 241 -46.66 -10.22 -4.54
N LEU A 242 -45.54 -9.75 -3.97
CA LEU A 242 -44.19 -10.23 -4.20
C LEU A 242 -43.71 -11.26 -3.16
N ASN A 243 -44.42 -11.47 -2.05
CA ASN A 243 -43.92 -12.26 -0.93
C ASN A 243 -44.75 -13.54 -0.72
N VAL A 244 -44.08 -14.65 -0.43
CA VAL A 244 -44.75 -15.93 -0.20
C VAL A 244 -45.44 -15.98 1.16
N ASP A 245 -44.98 -15.17 2.13
CA ASP A 245 -45.64 -15.06 3.43
C ASP A 245 -46.91 -14.19 3.34
N SER A 246 -48.04 -14.75 3.78
CA SER A 246 -49.39 -14.25 3.50
C SER A 246 -49.79 -12.93 4.19
N LEU A 247 -48.94 -12.38 5.06
CA LEU A 247 -49.23 -11.18 5.84
C LEU A 247 -48.68 -9.89 5.22
N GLU A 248 -47.58 -9.95 4.48
CA GLU A 248 -46.86 -8.77 3.96
C GLU A 248 -46.65 -8.91 2.45
N LYS A 249 -47.38 -8.15 1.62
CA LYS A 249 -47.34 -8.27 0.14
C LYS A 249 -46.07 -7.71 -0.53
N LYS A 250 -45.06 -7.34 0.25
CA LYS A 250 -43.85 -6.64 -0.17
C LYS A 250 -42.60 -7.49 0.09
N LEU A 251 -41.56 -7.31 -0.72
CA LEU A 251 -40.25 -7.89 -0.45
C LEU A 251 -39.59 -7.07 0.67
N ILE A 252 -39.09 -7.75 1.69
CA ILE A 252 -38.33 -7.16 2.79
C ILE A 252 -36.95 -7.80 2.79
N LEU A 253 -35.91 -6.97 2.74
CA LEU A 253 -34.52 -7.37 2.88
C LEU A 253 -33.90 -6.61 4.06
N GLU A 254 -32.91 -7.22 4.68
CA GLU A 254 -32.10 -6.62 5.74
C GLU A 254 -30.65 -6.55 5.25
N PHE A 255 -30.04 -5.38 5.36
CA PHE A 255 -28.62 -5.17 5.17
C PHE A 255 -27.96 -5.00 6.54
N ASP A 256 -26.95 -5.82 6.81
CA ASP A 256 -26.17 -5.81 8.05
C ASP A 256 -24.94 -4.94 7.85
N ASN A 257 -24.95 -3.75 8.47
CA ASN A 257 -23.91 -2.75 8.36
C ASN A 257 -22.59 -3.23 8.96
N VAL A 258 -22.65 -4.05 10.02
CA VAL A 258 -21.45 -4.61 10.70
C VAL A 258 -20.83 -5.73 9.86
N LYS A 259 -21.65 -6.59 9.26
CA LYS A 259 -21.16 -7.73 8.47
C LYS A 259 -20.97 -7.41 6.99
N ASN A 260 -21.32 -6.21 6.55
CA ASN A 260 -21.40 -5.80 5.15
C ASN A 260 -22.08 -6.86 4.28
N SER A 261 -23.33 -7.20 4.60
CA SER A 261 -24.03 -8.30 3.92
C SER A 261 -25.54 -8.11 3.83
N VAL A 262 -26.15 -8.62 2.76
CA VAL A 262 -27.60 -8.56 2.54
C VAL A 262 -28.26 -9.93 2.76
N SER A 263 -29.47 -9.92 3.33
CA SER A 263 -30.22 -11.14 3.66
C SER A 263 -30.58 -12.02 2.45
N ASP A 264 -30.82 -11.41 1.29
CA ASP A 264 -31.11 -12.10 0.03
C ASP A 264 -30.80 -11.18 -1.17
N ASN A 265 -30.53 -11.78 -2.33
CA ASN A 265 -30.23 -11.04 -3.56
C ASN A 265 -30.61 -11.87 -4.80
N GLY A 266 -31.00 -11.21 -5.89
CA GLY A 266 -31.24 -11.86 -7.17
C GLY A 266 -32.72 -11.97 -7.55
N ILE A 267 -33.47 -12.95 -7.01
CA ILE A 267 -34.84 -13.23 -7.49
C ILE A 267 -35.82 -13.56 -6.37
N VAL A 268 -36.96 -12.87 -6.37
CA VAL A 268 -38.13 -13.21 -5.53
C VAL A 268 -39.29 -13.69 -6.40
N LYS A 269 -39.99 -14.74 -5.94
CA LYS A 269 -41.15 -15.34 -6.62
C LYS A 269 -42.36 -15.31 -5.69
N GLY A 270 -43.14 -14.24 -5.78
CA GLY A 270 -44.37 -14.06 -5.03
C GLY A 270 -45.60 -14.72 -5.66
N PRO A 271 -46.73 -14.72 -4.94
CA PRO A 271 -48.00 -15.26 -5.41
C PRO A 271 -48.57 -14.58 -6.65
N GLN A 272 -48.26 -13.30 -6.90
CA GLN A 272 -48.78 -12.52 -8.03
C GLN A 272 -47.69 -11.99 -8.97
N ALA A 273 -46.41 -12.01 -8.59
CA ALA A 273 -45.33 -11.55 -9.43
C ALA A 273 -43.98 -12.23 -9.17
N VAL A 274 -43.06 -12.05 -10.11
CA VAL A 274 -41.64 -12.39 -10.00
C VAL A 274 -40.84 -11.11 -10.25
N LEU A 275 -39.86 -10.84 -9.40
CA LEU A 275 -38.96 -9.70 -9.52
C LEU A 275 -37.51 -10.19 -9.49
N TRP A 276 -36.70 -9.66 -10.41
CA TRP A 276 -35.26 -9.83 -10.44
C TRP A 276 -34.60 -8.50 -10.07
N TYR A 277 -33.67 -8.54 -9.13
CA TYR A 277 -33.05 -7.37 -8.53
C TYR A 277 -31.62 -7.67 -8.12
N ASP A 278 -30.77 -6.65 -8.14
CA ASP A 278 -29.44 -6.68 -7.55
C ASP A 278 -29.37 -5.63 -6.43
N ILE A 279 -28.94 -6.06 -5.25
CA ILE A 279 -28.41 -5.18 -4.20
C ILE A 279 -26.89 -5.25 -4.32
N ILE A 280 -26.27 -4.12 -4.63
CA ILE A 280 -24.82 -3.97 -4.80
C ILE A 280 -24.34 -3.05 -3.68
N TYR A 281 -23.26 -3.43 -3.01
CA TYR A 281 -22.61 -2.67 -1.94
C TYR A 281 -21.10 -2.84 -2.09
N PRO A 282 -20.28 -1.91 -1.55
CA PRO A 282 -18.84 -1.99 -1.64
C PRO A 282 -18.29 -3.26 -0.97
N GLU A 283 -17.17 -3.77 -1.50
CA GLU A 283 -16.45 -4.89 -0.87
C GLU A 283 -15.56 -4.34 0.25
N ASN A 284 -15.25 -5.16 1.26
CA ASN A 284 -14.31 -4.78 2.31
C ASN A 284 -12.99 -4.29 1.73
N GLU A 285 -12.72 -3.01 1.97
CA GLU A 285 -11.43 -2.37 1.78
C GLU A 285 -10.59 -2.65 3.01
N ILE A 286 -10.03 -3.87 3.09
CA ILE A 286 -8.92 -4.12 4.01
C ILE A 286 -7.63 -3.78 3.23
N PRO A 287 -6.91 -2.68 3.54
CA PRO A 287 -5.51 -2.62 3.22
C PRO A 287 -4.86 -3.79 3.96
N ASP A 288 -4.41 -4.79 3.22
CA ASP A 288 -3.70 -5.91 3.80
C ASP A 288 -2.40 -5.36 4.41
N LYS A 289 -2.37 -5.11 5.73
CA LYS A 289 -1.19 -4.56 6.42
C LYS A 289 0.05 -5.45 6.23
N ASP A 290 -0.18 -6.74 5.95
CA ASP A 290 0.87 -7.70 5.66
C ASP A 290 1.21 -7.76 4.17
N SER A 291 0.47 -7.11 3.27
CA SER A 291 0.80 -7.11 1.83
C SER A 291 0.38 -5.86 1.04
N TYR A 292 1.30 -5.37 0.22
CA TYR A 292 0.99 -4.39 -0.81
C TYR A 292 0.08 -5.00 -1.88
N ASN A 293 -1.16 -4.55 -1.94
CA ASN A 293 -2.04 -4.78 -3.09
C ASN A 293 -1.54 -3.96 -4.29
N ARG A 294 -0.94 -4.61 -5.29
CA ARG A 294 -0.42 -3.95 -6.50
C ARG A 294 -1.19 -4.35 -7.74
N THR A 295 -1.72 -3.34 -8.40
CA THR A 295 -2.39 -3.45 -9.69
C THR A 295 -1.47 -2.94 -10.80
N TYR A 296 -1.26 -3.79 -11.80
CA TYR A 296 -0.52 -3.47 -13.01
C TYR A 296 -1.44 -3.41 -14.21
N SER A 297 -1.19 -2.48 -15.11
CA SER A 297 -1.97 -2.32 -16.32
C SER A 297 -1.11 -1.86 -17.49
N TRP A 298 -1.21 -2.54 -18.62
CA TRP A 298 -0.44 -2.23 -19.81
C TRP A 298 -1.19 -2.57 -21.09
N SER A 299 -0.71 -2.05 -22.21
CA SER A 299 -1.29 -2.30 -23.51
C SER A 299 -0.29 -3.08 -24.36
N PHE A 300 -0.77 -4.12 -25.03
CA PHE A 300 0.03 -4.91 -25.97
C PHE A 300 -0.88 -5.48 -27.06
N ASN A 301 -0.47 -5.40 -28.33
CA ASN A 301 -1.25 -5.84 -29.50
C ASN A 301 -2.69 -5.27 -29.51
N ASN A 302 -2.85 -3.96 -29.26
CA ASN A 302 -4.14 -3.26 -29.20
C ASN A 302 -5.13 -3.79 -28.15
N LYS A 303 -4.66 -4.61 -27.20
CA LYS A 303 -5.43 -5.09 -26.06
C LYS A 303 -4.87 -4.50 -24.76
N ASN A 304 -5.78 -4.14 -23.86
CA ASN A 304 -5.42 -3.71 -22.51
C ASN A 304 -5.41 -4.92 -21.58
N TRP A 305 -4.36 -4.99 -20.77
CA TRP A 305 -4.07 -6.03 -19.82
C TRP A 305 -4.09 -5.42 -18.43
N LYS A 306 -4.62 -6.18 -17.46
CA LYS A 306 -4.64 -5.80 -16.06
C LYS A 306 -4.61 -7.07 -15.22
N PHE A 307 -3.81 -7.06 -14.17
CA PHE A 307 -3.94 -8.00 -13.06
C PHE A 307 -3.51 -7.31 -11.77
N SER A 308 -3.91 -7.90 -10.66
CA SER A 308 -3.53 -7.47 -9.31
C SER A 308 -2.85 -8.64 -8.62
N MET A 309 -1.88 -8.34 -7.77
CA MET A 309 -1.21 -9.32 -6.91
C MET A 309 -0.96 -8.71 -5.53
N LYS A 310 -0.77 -9.60 -4.55
CA LYS A 310 -0.39 -9.26 -3.18
C LYS A 310 1.10 -9.47 -3.02
N ILE A 311 1.81 -8.47 -2.52
CA ILE A 311 3.25 -8.55 -2.26
C ILE A 311 3.46 -8.36 -0.76
N PRO A 312 3.93 -9.38 -0.01
CA PRO A 312 4.08 -9.26 1.43
C PRO A 312 4.96 -8.08 1.86
N VAL A 313 4.51 -7.29 2.84
CA VAL A 313 5.25 -6.13 3.39
C VAL A 313 6.57 -6.61 4.00
N ASP A 314 6.55 -7.67 4.82
CA ASP A 314 7.77 -8.29 5.38
C ASP A 314 8.79 -8.67 4.31
N LEU A 315 8.34 -9.16 3.15
CA LEU A 315 9.24 -9.53 2.06
C LEU A 315 9.87 -8.28 1.43
N TYR A 316 9.07 -7.24 1.17
CA TYR A 316 9.57 -5.96 0.69
C TYR A 316 10.58 -5.35 1.67
N ASP A 317 10.25 -5.31 2.96
CA ASP A 317 11.12 -4.79 4.02
C ASP A 317 12.41 -5.62 4.15
N SER A 318 12.32 -6.95 3.97
CA SER A 318 13.51 -7.81 3.96
C SER A 318 14.45 -7.47 2.81
N TYR A 319 13.91 -7.03 1.66
CA TYR A 319 14.72 -6.57 0.52
C TYR A 319 15.28 -5.19 0.77
N ILE A 320 14.50 -4.23 1.28
CA ILE A 320 14.96 -2.89 1.66
C ILE A 320 16.15 -2.97 2.64
N ASN A 321 16.02 -3.83 3.65
CA ASN A 321 17.01 -4.03 4.71
C ASN A 321 18.07 -5.10 4.38
N TYR A 322 18.04 -5.67 3.18
CA TYR A 322 18.99 -6.71 2.79
C TYR A 322 20.42 -6.14 2.81
N ASN A 323 21.33 -6.79 3.55
CA ASN A 323 22.70 -6.33 3.70
C ASN A 323 23.53 -6.55 2.41
N ILE A 324 23.32 -5.64 1.45
CA ILE A 324 24.01 -5.58 0.16
C ILE A 324 24.34 -4.13 -0.19
N ARG A 325 25.38 -3.98 -1.00
CA ARG A 325 25.77 -2.68 -1.56
C ARG A 325 24.79 -2.27 -2.66
N ARG A 326 24.06 -1.17 -2.43
CA ARG A 326 23.06 -0.57 -3.34
C ARG A 326 23.61 0.06 -4.62
N HIS A 327 24.93 0.16 -4.74
CA HIS A 327 25.66 0.62 -5.91
C HIS A 327 26.75 -0.40 -6.29
N PRO A 328 26.37 -1.56 -6.88
CA PRO A 328 27.30 -2.67 -7.10
C PRO A 328 28.49 -2.25 -7.99
N GLN A 329 29.69 -2.72 -7.65
CA GLN A 329 30.94 -2.35 -8.35
C GLN A 329 31.54 -3.51 -9.14
N SER A 330 30.94 -4.70 -9.06
CA SER A 330 31.42 -5.91 -9.71
C SER A 330 30.27 -6.73 -10.30
N GLU A 331 30.58 -7.54 -11.32
CA GLU A 331 29.60 -8.43 -11.95
C GLU A 331 28.97 -9.41 -10.94
N LEU A 332 29.75 -9.86 -9.95
CA LEU A 332 29.26 -10.77 -8.92
C LEU A 332 28.22 -10.09 -8.03
N GLU A 333 28.38 -8.80 -7.74
CA GLU A 333 27.40 -8.03 -6.96
C GLU A 333 26.14 -7.76 -7.80
N ILE A 334 26.29 -7.35 -9.07
CA ILE A 334 25.16 -7.15 -9.99
C ILE A 334 24.30 -8.41 -10.09
N ARG A 335 24.91 -9.59 -10.24
CA ARG A 335 24.18 -10.87 -10.32
C ARG A 335 23.31 -11.17 -9.09
N LYS A 336 23.62 -10.61 -7.91
CA LYS A 336 22.82 -10.84 -6.69
C LYS A 336 21.45 -10.17 -6.76
N TYR A 337 21.29 -9.13 -7.57
CA TYR A 337 20.01 -8.46 -7.80
C TYR A 337 19.05 -9.29 -8.66
N ILE A 338 19.55 -10.30 -9.38
CA ILE A 338 18.73 -11.19 -10.20
C ILE A 338 18.10 -12.28 -9.32
N THR A 339 16.95 -11.97 -8.74
CA THR A 339 16.24 -12.84 -7.79
C THR A 339 15.20 -13.74 -8.48
N SER A 340 15.59 -14.43 -9.56
CA SER A 340 14.67 -15.27 -10.36
C SER A 340 14.05 -16.46 -9.62
N LYS A 341 14.48 -16.74 -8.39
CA LYS A 341 13.96 -17.82 -7.53
C LYS A 341 13.01 -17.31 -6.43
N ASP A 342 12.86 -15.99 -6.30
CA ASP A 342 11.91 -15.37 -5.38
C ASP A 342 10.47 -15.77 -5.73
N GLU A 343 9.62 -15.98 -4.72
CA GLU A 343 8.25 -16.45 -4.93
C GLU A 343 7.36 -15.42 -5.63
N ILE A 344 7.53 -14.13 -5.35
CA ILE A 344 6.81 -13.04 -6.03
C ILE A 344 7.27 -12.95 -7.49
N VAL A 345 8.57 -13.12 -7.74
CA VAL A 345 9.10 -13.18 -9.11
C VAL A 345 8.57 -14.40 -9.86
N LYS A 346 8.45 -15.56 -9.22
CA LYS A 346 7.83 -16.75 -9.83
C LYS A 346 6.34 -16.54 -10.12
N GLU A 347 5.60 -15.96 -9.17
CA GLU A 347 4.17 -15.71 -9.33
C GLU A 347 3.90 -14.81 -10.53
N ILE A 348 4.59 -13.67 -10.62
CA ILE A 348 4.41 -12.74 -11.71
C ILE A 348 4.86 -13.33 -13.06
N SER A 349 5.97 -14.06 -13.06
CA SER A 349 6.47 -14.75 -14.26
C SER A 349 5.45 -15.76 -14.79
N ASN A 350 4.90 -16.59 -13.90
CA ASN A 350 3.88 -17.57 -14.26
C ASN A 350 2.58 -16.90 -14.72
N THR A 351 2.18 -15.81 -14.06
CA THR A 351 1.00 -15.04 -14.44
C THR A 351 1.13 -14.48 -15.86
N LEU A 352 2.24 -13.81 -16.16
CA LEU A 352 2.52 -13.26 -17.49
C LEU A 352 2.60 -14.36 -18.56
N LEU A 353 3.29 -15.47 -18.26
CA LEU A 353 3.36 -16.61 -19.19
C LEU A 353 1.99 -17.23 -19.46
N ASN A 354 1.15 -17.36 -18.42
CA ASN A 354 -0.20 -17.90 -18.58
C ASN A 354 -1.11 -16.97 -19.40
N LEU A 355 -0.99 -15.65 -19.23
CA LEU A 355 -1.69 -14.67 -20.06
C LEU A 355 -1.26 -14.76 -21.53
N ALA A 356 0.06 -14.84 -21.79
CA ALA A 356 0.59 -15.01 -23.15
C ALA A 356 0.13 -16.32 -23.81
N LYS A 357 0.17 -17.44 -23.07
CA LYS A 357 -0.30 -18.75 -23.55
C LYS A 357 -1.78 -18.76 -23.91
N LYS A 358 -2.63 -18.05 -23.14
CA LYS A 358 -4.08 -17.94 -23.43
C LYS A 358 -4.35 -17.29 -24.79
N GLU A 359 -3.50 -16.38 -25.24
CA GLU A 359 -3.59 -15.75 -26.57
C GLU A 359 -2.83 -16.49 -27.66
N ASN A 360 -2.17 -17.61 -27.33
CA ASN A 360 -1.29 -18.36 -28.24
C ASN A 360 -0.10 -17.53 -28.76
N PHE A 361 0.45 -16.64 -27.93
CA PHE A 361 1.67 -15.91 -28.29
C PHE A 361 2.84 -16.87 -28.50
N ASN A 362 3.60 -16.62 -29.56
CA ASN A 362 4.88 -17.31 -29.79
C ASN A 362 5.96 -16.79 -28.82
N THR A 363 7.16 -17.35 -28.89
CA THR A 363 8.29 -16.98 -28.02
C THR A 363 8.61 -15.49 -28.06
N VAL A 364 8.70 -14.89 -29.25
CA VAL A 364 9.06 -13.47 -29.42
C VAL A 364 7.93 -12.55 -29.01
N GLU A 365 6.68 -12.93 -29.29
CA GLU A 365 5.50 -12.21 -28.79
C GLU A 365 5.43 -12.25 -27.26
N THR A 366 5.78 -13.37 -26.64
CA THR A 366 5.83 -13.52 -25.18
C THR A 366 6.91 -12.63 -24.57
N VAL A 367 8.12 -12.59 -25.15
CA VAL A 367 9.21 -11.70 -24.71
C VAL A 367 8.77 -10.24 -24.81
N ASN A 368 8.21 -9.81 -25.94
CA ASN A 368 7.73 -8.44 -26.13
C ASN A 368 6.55 -8.08 -25.22
N PHE A 369 5.69 -9.05 -24.91
CA PHE A 369 4.58 -8.88 -23.99
C PHE A 369 5.06 -8.62 -22.55
N ILE A 370 6.05 -9.38 -22.09
CA ILE A 370 6.68 -9.18 -20.77
C ILE A 370 7.49 -7.88 -20.75
N LEU A 371 8.19 -7.55 -21.84
CA LEU A 371 8.93 -6.29 -21.96
C LEU A 371 8.00 -5.08 -21.85
N ALA A 372 6.86 -5.11 -22.56
CA ALA A 372 5.84 -4.07 -22.48
C ALA A 372 5.20 -3.98 -21.09
N PHE A 373 5.07 -5.10 -20.37
CA PHE A 373 4.64 -5.10 -18.97
C PHE A 373 5.63 -4.31 -18.10
N VAL A 374 6.94 -4.59 -18.19
CA VAL A 374 7.96 -3.91 -17.38
C VAL A 374 8.01 -2.42 -17.70
N GLN A 375 8.10 -2.07 -18.99
CA GLN A 375 8.14 -0.68 -19.48
C GLN A 375 6.96 0.18 -18.97
N ARG A 376 5.80 -0.45 -18.73
CA ARG A 376 4.60 0.26 -18.29
C ARG A 376 4.42 0.23 -16.77
N SER A 377 4.97 -0.77 -16.11
CA SER A 377 4.81 -1.00 -14.68
C SER A 377 5.79 -0.19 -13.85
N ILE A 378 6.96 0.13 -14.40
CA ILE A 378 8.01 0.91 -13.74
C ILE A 378 8.07 2.31 -14.36
N VAL A 379 7.72 3.33 -13.57
CA VAL A 379 7.82 4.73 -13.98
C VAL A 379 9.27 5.19 -13.82
N TYR A 380 9.90 5.61 -14.92
CA TYR A 380 11.28 6.06 -14.91
C TYR A 380 11.49 7.21 -13.93
N THR A 381 12.25 6.97 -12.86
CA THR A 381 12.48 7.93 -11.77
C THR A 381 13.90 7.77 -11.25
N TYR A 382 14.68 8.86 -11.25
CA TYR A 382 16.05 8.85 -10.71
C TYR A 382 16.09 8.58 -9.20
N ASP A 383 17.16 7.95 -8.74
CA ASP A 383 17.33 7.61 -7.32
C ASP A 383 17.44 8.81 -6.38
N ASN A 384 18.03 9.91 -6.83
CA ASN A 384 18.10 11.12 -6.03
C ASN A 384 16.72 11.74 -5.78
N VAL A 385 15.76 11.53 -6.68
CA VAL A 385 14.36 11.95 -6.53
C VAL A 385 13.60 10.96 -5.65
N SER A 386 13.85 9.66 -5.82
CA SER A 386 13.03 8.62 -5.18
C SER A 386 13.52 8.16 -3.81
N LYS A 387 14.83 8.15 -3.56
CA LYS A 387 15.48 7.70 -2.31
C LYS A 387 16.36 8.79 -1.68
N GLY A 388 16.49 9.96 -2.31
CA GLY A 388 17.30 11.08 -1.79
C GLY A 388 18.82 10.86 -1.86
N ILE A 389 19.27 9.81 -2.55
CA ILE A 389 20.68 9.42 -2.69
C ILE A 389 21.04 9.23 -4.16
N ASN A 390 22.33 9.32 -4.49
CA ASN A 390 22.77 9.34 -5.88
C ASN A 390 22.53 8.03 -6.65
N GLU A 391 22.52 6.87 -5.97
CA GLU A 391 22.42 5.55 -6.59
C GLU A 391 21.81 4.55 -5.60
N TYR A 392 20.80 3.81 -6.03
CA TYR A 392 20.07 2.81 -5.26
C TYR A 392 19.44 1.73 -6.16
N TRP A 393 20.15 0.63 -6.35
CA TRP A 393 19.61 -0.54 -7.05
C TRP A 393 18.51 -1.20 -6.21
N ARG A 394 17.32 -1.33 -6.80
CA ARG A 394 16.17 -2.04 -6.27
C ARG A 394 16.23 -3.52 -6.65
N PHE A 395 15.79 -4.37 -5.73
CA PHE A 395 15.41 -5.73 -6.08
C PHE A 395 14.10 -5.75 -6.89
N PRO A 396 13.82 -6.84 -7.65
CA PRO A 396 12.56 -6.99 -8.38
C PRO A 396 11.31 -6.77 -7.52
N VAL A 397 11.30 -7.24 -6.26
CA VAL A 397 10.17 -7.04 -5.34
C VAL A 397 9.99 -5.57 -4.97
N GLU A 398 11.07 -4.85 -4.69
CA GLU A 398 11.03 -3.41 -4.45
C GLU A 398 10.49 -2.67 -5.68
N SER A 399 10.99 -2.98 -6.88
CA SER A 399 10.51 -2.36 -8.12
C SER A 399 9.01 -2.58 -8.35
N LEU A 400 8.49 -3.76 -8.02
CA LEU A 400 7.07 -4.10 -8.13
C LEU A 400 6.22 -3.33 -7.10
N VAL A 401 6.70 -3.17 -5.86
CA VAL A 401 6.02 -2.39 -4.82
C VAL A 401 6.08 -0.89 -5.11
N ASP A 402 7.26 -0.35 -5.41
CA ASP A 402 7.48 1.08 -5.63
C ASP A 402 6.86 1.53 -6.97
N LYS A 403 6.83 0.65 -7.98
CA LYS A 403 6.39 0.93 -9.36
C LYS A 403 7.16 2.07 -10.03
N GLN A 404 8.38 2.29 -9.59
CA GLN A 404 9.29 3.31 -10.09
C GLN A 404 10.75 2.84 -9.91
N GLY A 405 11.64 3.46 -10.65
CA GLY A 405 13.05 3.14 -10.74
C GLY A 405 13.58 3.58 -12.10
N ASP A 406 14.87 3.44 -12.34
CA ASP A 406 15.53 3.82 -13.59
C ASP A 406 16.05 2.59 -14.36
N CYS A 407 17.20 2.70 -15.04
CA CYS A 407 17.59 1.75 -16.07
C CYS A 407 17.96 0.38 -15.50
N GLU A 408 18.65 0.37 -14.37
CA GLU A 408 19.08 -0.82 -13.66
C GLU A 408 17.91 -1.57 -13.04
N ASP A 409 16.97 -0.87 -12.41
CA ASP A 409 15.84 -1.46 -11.70
C ASP A 409 14.91 -2.19 -12.65
N SER A 410 14.56 -1.51 -13.75
CA SER A 410 13.73 -2.07 -14.81
C SER A 410 14.42 -3.24 -15.51
N SER A 411 15.74 -3.15 -15.73
CA SER A 411 16.55 -4.22 -16.31
C SER A 411 16.65 -5.45 -15.40
N VAL A 412 16.89 -5.24 -14.11
CA VAL A 412 16.95 -6.28 -13.08
C VAL A 412 15.61 -7.01 -12.95
N LEU A 413 14.50 -6.27 -12.92
CA LEU A 413 13.16 -6.86 -12.89
C LEU A 413 12.89 -7.71 -14.15
N PHE A 414 13.12 -7.15 -15.34
CA PHE A 414 12.90 -7.87 -16.60
C PHE A 414 13.79 -9.11 -16.70
N ALA A 415 15.09 -8.99 -16.42
CA ALA A 415 16.02 -10.11 -16.46
C ALA A 415 15.63 -11.22 -15.46
N SER A 416 15.18 -10.86 -14.26
CA SER A 416 14.73 -11.83 -13.25
C SER A 416 13.49 -12.61 -13.69
N ILE A 417 12.51 -11.94 -14.31
CA ILE A 417 11.32 -12.59 -14.87
C ILE A 417 11.72 -13.53 -16.02
N MET A 418 12.50 -13.04 -16.98
CA MET A 418 12.92 -13.83 -18.14
C MET A 418 13.74 -15.05 -17.72
N LYS A 419 14.65 -14.88 -16.76
CA LYS A 419 15.44 -15.98 -16.18
C LYS A 419 14.57 -17.00 -15.44
N CYS A 420 13.56 -16.54 -14.70
CA CYS A 420 12.59 -17.42 -14.02
C CYS A 420 11.80 -18.29 -15.02
N LEU A 421 11.59 -17.78 -16.24
CA LEU A 421 10.93 -18.48 -17.34
C LEU A 421 11.89 -19.32 -18.21
N ASP A 422 13.09 -19.61 -17.70
CA ASP A 422 14.13 -20.40 -18.36
C ASP A 422 14.67 -19.80 -19.68
N TYR A 423 14.50 -18.49 -19.91
CA TYR A 423 15.23 -17.82 -20.99
C TYR A 423 16.70 -17.65 -20.62
N ASP A 424 17.58 -17.72 -21.62
CA ASP A 424 19.00 -17.40 -21.47
C ASP A 424 19.19 -15.89 -21.67
N VAL A 425 19.67 -15.21 -20.63
CA VAL A 425 19.62 -13.75 -20.50
C VAL A 425 21.01 -13.23 -20.09
N VAL A 426 21.35 -12.05 -20.58
CA VAL A 426 22.52 -11.26 -20.17
C VAL A 426 22.07 -9.85 -19.81
N LEU A 427 22.80 -9.18 -18.92
CA LEU A 427 22.72 -7.73 -18.77
C LEU A 427 23.79 -7.08 -19.67
N LEU A 428 23.44 -5.96 -20.28
CA LEU A 428 24.27 -5.20 -21.21
C LEU A 428 24.54 -3.85 -20.56
N LEU A 429 25.77 -3.65 -20.08
CA LEU A 429 26.18 -2.40 -19.47
C LEU A 429 26.90 -1.53 -20.50
N TYR A 430 26.29 -0.38 -20.81
CA TYR A 430 26.87 0.67 -21.64
C TYR A 430 27.34 1.81 -20.76
N THR A 431 28.50 2.37 -21.06
CA THR A 431 29.01 3.58 -20.43
C THR A 431 29.59 4.49 -21.50
N TRP A 432 29.44 5.80 -21.31
CA TRP A 432 30.04 6.79 -22.19
C TRP A 432 30.29 8.10 -21.45
N GLU A 433 31.10 8.97 -22.03
CA GLU A 433 31.33 10.32 -21.50
C GLU A 433 30.41 11.33 -22.21
N GLU A 434 29.61 12.07 -21.44
CA GLU A 434 28.79 13.18 -21.93
C GLU A 434 28.94 14.37 -21.00
N ASN A 435 29.25 15.55 -21.53
CA ASN A 435 29.45 16.80 -20.76
C ASN A 435 30.46 16.68 -19.59
N ASN A 436 31.55 15.91 -19.79
CA ASN A 436 32.56 15.58 -18.76
C ASN A 436 32.00 14.77 -17.57
N GLN A 437 30.88 14.06 -17.76
CA GLN A 437 30.33 13.13 -16.80
C GLN A 437 30.22 11.74 -17.44
N ASN A 438 30.57 10.70 -16.68
CA ASN A 438 30.31 9.32 -17.10
C ASN A 438 28.82 9.05 -16.97
N GLN A 439 28.20 8.67 -18.07
CA GLN A 439 26.85 8.16 -18.14
C GLN A 439 26.89 6.63 -18.16
N GLY A 440 25.83 6.01 -17.67
CA GLY A 440 25.61 4.57 -17.73
C GLY A 440 24.22 4.27 -18.25
N HIS A 441 24.08 3.15 -18.94
CA HIS A 441 22.78 2.57 -19.28
C HIS A 441 22.85 1.06 -19.12
N LEU A 442 21.97 0.51 -18.29
CA LEU A 442 21.77 -0.93 -18.19
C LEU A 442 20.58 -1.33 -19.06
N ALA A 443 20.81 -2.31 -19.94
CA ALA A 443 19.78 -2.95 -20.74
C ALA A 443 19.87 -4.47 -20.59
N VAL A 444 18.92 -5.19 -21.20
CA VAL A 444 18.87 -6.66 -21.13
C VAL A 444 19.03 -7.27 -22.52
N GLY A 445 19.80 -8.34 -22.63
CA GLY A 445 19.91 -9.16 -23.82
C GLY A 445 19.23 -10.51 -23.64
N VAL A 446 18.32 -10.90 -24.54
CA VAL A 446 17.63 -12.20 -24.49
C VAL A 446 18.06 -13.08 -25.66
N ASN A 447 18.49 -14.31 -25.38
CA ASN A 447 18.83 -15.27 -26.42
C ASN A 447 17.57 -15.83 -27.07
N LEU A 448 17.47 -15.66 -28.39
CA LEU A 448 16.34 -16.13 -29.19
C LEU A 448 16.82 -16.75 -30.50
N ASP A 449 16.07 -17.75 -30.98
CA ASP A 449 16.30 -18.33 -32.30
C ASP A 449 15.68 -17.44 -33.38
N GLY A 450 16.49 -16.95 -34.31
CA GLY A 450 16.05 -16.13 -35.44
C GLY A 450 16.81 -14.81 -35.56
N PHE A 451 16.16 -13.79 -36.14
CA PHE A 451 16.71 -12.44 -36.29
C PHE A 451 15.60 -11.42 -36.03
N TYR A 452 15.74 -10.67 -34.93
CA TYR A 452 14.71 -9.76 -34.43
C TYR A 452 15.20 -8.31 -34.29
N GLY A 453 16.28 -7.94 -34.98
CA GLY A 453 16.88 -6.61 -34.89
C GLY A 453 18.29 -6.66 -34.31
N SER A 454 18.65 -5.64 -33.53
CA SER A 454 19.96 -5.50 -32.90
C SER A 454 20.20 -6.54 -31.80
N TYR A 455 21.41 -7.09 -31.78
CA TYR A 455 21.85 -8.08 -30.82
C TYR A 455 23.35 -7.96 -30.58
N VAL A 456 23.80 -8.52 -29.47
CA VAL A 456 25.22 -8.76 -29.18
C VAL A 456 25.51 -10.26 -29.29
N GLU A 457 26.72 -10.61 -29.72
CA GLU A 457 27.19 -12.00 -29.72
C GLU A 457 28.02 -12.27 -28.46
N TYR A 458 27.63 -13.29 -27.70
CA TYR A 458 28.34 -13.71 -26.50
C TYR A 458 28.33 -15.22 -26.38
N ASN A 459 29.51 -15.83 -26.18
CA ASN A 459 29.69 -17.29 -26.10
C ASN A 459 29.02 -18.09 -27.25
N GLY A 460 29.08 -17.57 -28.48
CA GLY A 460 28.52 -18.20 -29.67
C GLY A 460 26.98 -18.13 -29.77
N LYS A 461 26.34 -17.31 -28.94
CA LYS A 461 24.89 -17.06 -28.92
C LYS A 461 24.59 -15.61 -29.24
N LYS A 462 23.41 -15.37 -29.82
CA LYS A 462 22.89 -14.02 -30.11
C LYS A 462 21.95 -13.60 -28.99
N TYR A 463 22.20 -12.46 -28.37
CA TYR A 463 21.34 -11.87 -27.34
C TYR A 463 20.74 -10.58 -27.88
N PHE A 464 19.44 -10.58 -28.17
CA PHE A 464 18.75 -9.42 -28.74
C PHE A 464 18.50 -8.36 -27.67
N TYR A 465 18.76 -7.11 -28.02
CA TYR A 465 18.64 -5.95 -27.12
C TYR A 465 17.18 -5.71 -26.71
N CYS A 466 16.93 -5.55 -25.42
CA CYS A 466 15.63 -5.21 -24.86
C CYS A 466 15.74 -3.91 -24.05
N GLU A 467 15.10 -2.85 -24.56
CA GLU A 467 14.97 -1.57 -23.86
C GLU A 467 13.86 -1.64 -22.81
N THR A 468 14.19 -1.58 -21.52
CA THR A 468 13.19 -1.71 -20.44
C THR A 468 12.62 -0.38 -19.98
N THR A 469 13.30 0.74 -20.25
CA THR A 469 12.91 2.06 -19.76
C THR A 469 11.92 2.77 -20.68
N THR A 470 12.00 2.51 -21.98
CA THR A 470 11.25 3.26 -22.98
C THR A 470 10.02 2.49 -23.47
N ILE A 471 8.84 3.06 -23.25
CA ILE A 471 7.56 2.45 -23.64
C ILE A 471 7.49 2.18 -25.15
N SER A 472 6.89 1.04 -25.52
CA SER A 472 6.65 0.59 -26.90
C SER A 472 7.90 0.17 -27.68
N TYR A 473 9.03 -0.01 -27.00
CA TYR A 473 10.19 -0.66 -27.61
C TYR A 473 10.01 -2.18 -27.59
N VAL A 474 10.31 -2.80 -28.71
CA VAL A 474 10.29 -4.25 -28.88
C VAL A 474 11.72 -4.77 -28.92
N VAL A 475 11.88 -6.06 -28.67
CA VAL A 475 13.15 -6.77 -28.79
C VAL A 475 13.86 -6.42 -30.10
N GLY A 476 15.16 -6.19 -29.99
CA GLY A 476 16.07 -5.80 -31.07
C GLY A 476 15.93 -4.35 -31.54
N LYS A 477 15.07 -3.53 -30.94
CA LYS A 477 14.99 -2.09 -31.25
C LYS A 477 15.90 -1.30 -30.31
N LEU A 478 16.92 -0.63 -30.87
CA LEU A 478 17.76 0.30 -30.13
C LEU A 478 17.08 1.68 -30.01
N PRO A 479 17.24 2.40 -28.88
CA PRO A 479 16.83 3.79 -28.78
C PRO A 479 17.65 4.66 -29.76
N PRO A 480 17.06 5.72 -30.34
CA PRO A 480 17.75 6.59 -31.30
C PRO A 480 18.82 7.48 -30.64
N THR A 481 18.76 7.62 -29.32
CA THR A 481 19.67 8.39 -28.49
C THR A 481 19.73 7.73 -27.11
N PRO A 482 20.89 7.71 -26.45
CA PRO A 482 22.22 8.17 -26.94
C PRO A 482 22.81 7.22 -28.01
N PRO A 483 23.55 7.76 -29.02
CA PRO A 483 24.11 6.97 -30.12
C PRO A 483 25.10 5.87 -29.67
N GLU A 484 25.69 5.99 -28.49
CA GLU A 484 26.65 5.05 -27.91
C GLU A 484 26.03 3.67 -27.60
N ILE A 485 24.70 3.60 -27.45
CA ILE A 485 23.97 2.32 -27.34
C ILE A 485 24.01 1.51 -28.65
N HIS A 486 24.42 2.12 -29.77
CA HIS A 486 24.64 1.41 -31.03
C HIS A 486 26.02 0.73 -31.13
N GLU A 487 26.90 0.92 -30.15
CA GLU A 487 28.19 0.24 -30.05
C GLU A 487 28.07 -1.06 -29.23
N ASP A 488 29.17 -1.82 -29.11
CA ASP A 488 29.20 -2.99 -28.23
C ASP A 488 29.19 -2.54 -26.75
N PRO A 489 28.45 -3.22 -25.85
CA PRO A 489 28.43 -2.88 -24.44
C PRO A 489 29.82 -3.03 -23.81
N GLU A 490 30.15 -2.16 -22.85
CA GLU A 490 31.40 -2.23 -22.10
C GLU A 490 31.52 -3.58 -21.38
N LYS A 491 30.39 -4.08 -20.84
CA LYS A 491 30.31 -5.40 -20.18
C LYS A 491 29.04 -6.15 -20.55
N ILE A 492 29.21 -7.46 -20.75
CA ILE A 492 28.12 -8.42 -20.92
C ILE A 492 28.13 -9.35 -19.70
N ILE A 493 27.10 -9.24 -18.87
CA ILE A 493 27.01 -9.99 -17.60
C ILE A 493 25.98 -11.10 -17.79
N HIS A 494 26.44 -12.35 -17.86
CA HIS A 494 25.54 -13.51 -17.90
C HIS A 494 24.83 -13.68 -16.56
N VAL A 495 23.52 -13.87 -16.52
CA VAL A 495 22.74 -13.94 -15.27
C VAL A 495 21.95 -15.22 -15.14
#